data_AF-A0A2W7KIA2-F1
#
_entry.id   AF-A0A2W7KIA2-F1
#
_cell.length_a   1.000
_cell.length_b   1.000
_cell.length_c   1.000
_cell.angle_alpha   90.00
_cell.angle_beta   90.00
_cell.angle_gamma   90.00
#
_symmetry.space_group_name_H-M   'P 1'
#
loop_
_entity.id
_entity.type
_entity.pdbx_description
1 polymer ?
#
loop_
_entity_poly.entity_id
_entity_poly.type
_entity_poly.pdbx_seq_one_letter_code
_entity_poly.pdbx_strand_id
1 'polypeptide(L)'
;MLKAGYLDTVTYGFKRNDEWIEPTLRYTAQELMSSGTDDDPGKVRANKDVTNASFYSFMTFSTKYHQASEAERSAALGELPFNRTTASEPGVSGYLEHDHNYSAGGRSLSRSTVRSFT
;
A
#
# COMPACT_ATOMS: atom_id res chain seq x y z
N MET A 1 -5.20 2.69 -11.10
CA MET A 1 -4.26 1.71 -10.50
C MET A 1 -4.82 0.30 -10.40
N LEU A 2 -5.79 0.01 -9.52
CA LEU A 2 -6.37 -1.34 -9.36
C LEU A 2 -7.00 -1.89 -10.65
N LYS A 3 -7.86 -1.09 -11.32
CA LYS A 3 -8.49 -1.45 -12.61
C LYS A 3 -7.48 -1.87 -13.68
N ALA A 4 -6.34 -1.16 -13.77
CA ALA A 4 -5.30 -1.47 -14.73
C ALA A 4 -4.42 -2.66 -14.31
N GLY A 5 -4.48 -3.07 -13.04
CA GLY A 5 -3.57 -4.06 -12.45
C GLY A 5 -2.14 -3.52 -12.27
N TYR A 6 -1.97 -2.21 -12.14
CA TYR A 6 -0.66 -1.54 -12.06
C TYR A 6 -0.18 -1.30 -10.63
N LEU A 7 -1.03 -1.57 -9.62
CA LEU A 7 -0.64 -1.52 -8.22
C LEU A 7 0.05 -2.82 -7.84
N ASP A 8 1.22 -2.72 -7.21
CA ASP A 8 1.83 -3.82 -6.47
C ASP A 8 1.62 -3.61 -4.97
N THR A 9 2.29 -2.61 -4.39
CA THR A 9 2.04 -2.19 -3.01
C THR A 9 1.68 -0.72 -2.93
N VAL A 10 0.90 -0.36 -1.92
CA VAL A 10 0.78 1.04 -1.48
C VAL A 10 0.76 1.11 0.04
N THR A 11 1.57 2.01 0.58
CA THR A 11 1.68 2.27 2.00
C THR A 11 1.17 3.67 2.32
N TYR A 12 0.38 3.81 3.37
CA TYR A 12 -0.12 5.07 3.90
C TYR A 12 0.11 5.12 5.40
N GLY A 13 0.71 6.19 5.90
CA GLY A 13 0.93 6.31 7.34
C GLY A 13 1.95 7.36 7.71
N PHE A 14 2.42 7.27 8.95
CA PHE A 14 3.38 8.21 9.51
C PHE A 14 4.81 7.74 9.23
N LYS A 15 5.64 8.66 8.76
CA LYS A 15 7.06 8.46 8.49
C LYS A 15 7.89 9.36 9.38
N ARG A 16 8.92 8.80 10.02
CA ARG A 16 9.94 9.51 10.80
C ARG A 16 11.30 8.98 10.36
N ASN A 17 12.26 9.86 10.06
CA ASN A 17 13.62 9.48 9.63
C ASN A 17 13.66 8.48 8.46
N ASP A 18 12.80 8.69 7.45
CA ASP A 18 12.63 7.78 6.30
C ASP A 18 12.24 6.34 6.65
N GLU A 19 11.64 6.13 7.82
CA GLU A 19 11.05 4.87 8.24
C GLU A 19 9.56 5.04 8.56
N TRP A 20 8.77 4.06 8.14
CA TRP A 20 7.37 3.94 8.55
C TRP A 20 7.28 3.57 10.03
N ILE A 21 6.41 4.26 10.77
CA ILE A 21 6.10 3.98 12.18
C ILE A 21 4.62 3.64 12.35
N GLU A 22 4.25 3.02 13.48
CA GLU A 22 2.83 2.77 13.80
C GLU A 22 2.11 4.11 14.09
N PRO A 23 0.91 4.36 13.53
CA PRO A 23 0.16 3.51 12.62
C PRO A 23 0.49 3.77 11.15
N THR A 24 0.93 2.72 10.45
CA THR A 24 1.11 2.73 8.99
C THR A 24 0.52 1.46 8.40
N LEU A 25 -0.27 1.60 7.34
CA LEU A 25 -0.95 0.50 6.66
C LEU A 25 -0.32 0.29 5.28
N ARG A 26 0.06 -0.95 4.98
CA ARG A 26 0.55 -1.40 3.68
C ARG A 26 -0.47 -2.33 3.06
N TYR A 27 -0.82 -2.09 1.82
CA TYR A 27 -1.72 -2.90 1.02
C TYR A 27 -0.96 -3.51 -0.14
N THR A 28 -0.98 -4.83 -0.26
CA THR A 28 -0.31 -5.58 -1.33
C THR A 28 -1.36 -6.24 -2.22
N ALA A 29 -1.34 -5.92 -3.51
CA ALA A 29 -2.24 -6.48 -4.51
C ALA A 29 -1.84 -7.90 -4.90
N GLN A 30 -2.82 -8.80 -4.95
CA GLN A 30 -2.63 -10.22 -5.26
C GLN A 30 -3.76 -10.74 -6.15
N GLU A 31 -3.50 -11.82 -6.88
CA GLU A 31 -4.56 -12.62 -7.52
C GLU A 31 -5.25 -13.47 -6.45
N LEU A 32 -6.57 -13.64 -6.58
CA LEU A 32 -7.32 -14.44 -5.63
C LEU A 32 -7.21 -15.94 -5.96
N MET A 33 -6.48 -16.69 -5.13
CA MET A 33 -6.16 -18.09 -5.40
C MET A 33 -7.13 -19.12 -4.76
N SER A 34 -8.28 -18.70 -4.20
CA SER A 34 -9.36 -19.58 -3.67
C SER A 34 -10.56 -18.73 -3.19
N SER A 35 -11.44 -19.25 -2.32
CA SER A 35 -12.42 -18.44 -1.57
C SER A 35 -11.66 -17.42 -0.70
N GLY A 36 -11.46 -16.22 -1.22
CA GLY A 36 -10.81 -15.13 -0.52
C GLY A 36 -11.62 -14.68 0.68
N THR A 37 -10.94 -14.43 1.79
CA THR A 37 -11.52 -13.65 2.88
C THR A 37 -11.73 -12.22 2.39
N ASP A 38 -12.94 -11.69 2.59
CA ASP A 38 -13.23 -10.27 2.41
C ASP A 38 -13.58 -9.69 3.78
N ASP A 39 -12.58 -9.16 4.46
CA ASP A 39 -12.70 -8.64 5.82
C ASP A 39 -13.32 -7.23 5.83
N ASP A 40 -14.06 -6.92 6.90
CA ASP A 40 -14.50 -5.55 7.16
C ASP A 40 -13.30 -4.61 7.42
N PRO A 41 -13.36 -3.34 6.96
CA PRO A 41 -12.30 -2.37 7.21
C PRO A 41 -12.23 -1.95 8.70
N GLY A 42 -11.09 -1.36 9.10
CA GLY A 42 -10.89 -0.78 10.44
C GLY A 42 -9.78 -1.44 11.25
N LYS A 43 -9.94 -1.47 12.59
CA LYS A 43 -8.98 -2.03 13.56
C LYS A 43 -7.58 -1.39 13.52
N VAL A 44 -7.50 -0.10 13.20
CA VAL A 44 -6.26 0.68 13.34
C VAL A 44 -6.04 0.96 14.83
N ARG A 45 -4.87 0.60 15.37
CA ARG A 45 -4.55 0.85 16.78
C ARG A 45 -4.38 2.34 17.03
N ALA A 46 -5.13 2.87 17.98
CA ALA A 46 -5.05 4.25 18.42
C ALA A 46 -3.89 4.50 19.41
N ASN A 47 -3.67 5.76 19.77
CA ASN A 47 -2.76 6.20 20.84
C ASN A 47 -1.28 5.81 20.63
N LYS A 48 -0.80 5.96 19.39
CA LYS A 48 0.60 5.74 19.03
C LYS A 48 1.32 7.07 18.88
N ASP A 49 2.58 7.11 19.30
CA ASP A 49 3.39 8.32 19.22
C ASP A 49 3.78 8.61 17.76
N VAL A 50 3.28 9.75 17.25
CA VAL A 50 3.59 10.27 15.93
C VAL A 50 4.31 11.62 16.01
N THR A 51 4.85 11.99 17.18
CA THR A 51 5.58 13.24 17.36
C THR A 51 6.75 13.32 16.38
N ASN A 52 6.95 14.47 15.72
CA ASN A 52 8.00 14.63 14.69
C ASN A 52 7.92 13.64 13.51
N ALA A 53 6.78 12.98 13.32
CA ALA A 53 6.48 12.22 12.11
C ALA A 53 5.52 13.01 11.24
N SER A 54 5.58 12.76 9.93
CA SER A 54 4.65 13.35 8.96
C SER A 54 3.93 12.24 8.21
N PHE A 55 2.70 12.51 7.79
CA PHE A 55 1.92 11.56 7.01
C PHE A 55 2.39 11.53 5.55
N TYR A 56 2.59 10.34 4.99
CA TYR A 56 2.99 10.13 3.61
C TYR A 56 2.22 8.98 2.96
N SER A 57 2.38 8.87 1.63
CA SER A 57 2.08 7.63 0.92
C SER A 57 3.22 7.26 -0.03
N PHE A 58 3.46 5.96 -0.19
CA PHE A 58 4.43 5.42 -1.14
C PHE A 58 3.81 4.23 -1.87
N MET A 59 4.05 4.12 -3.17
CA MET A 59 3.45 3.10 -4.02
C MET A 59 4.51 2.47 -4.92
N THR A 60 4.51 1.14 -4.99
CA THR A 60 5.27 0.39 -5.99
C THR A 60 4.35 -0.03 -7.12
N PHE A 61 4.90 -0.02 -8.34
CA PHE A 61 4.20 -0.48 -9.52
C PHE A 61 4.39 -1.99 -9.71
N SER A 62 3.37 -2.65 -10.25
CA SER A 62 3.43 -4.08 -10.56
C SER A 62 4.30 -4.39 -11.77
N THR A 63 4.69 -5.66 -11.89
CA THR A 63 5.34 -6.18 -13.11
C THR A 63 4.54 -5.86 -14.37
N LYS A 64 3.20 -5.91 -14.30
CA LYS A 64 2.32 -5.57 -15.43
C LYS A 64 2.50 -4.11 -15.87
N TYR A 65 2.66 -3.18 -14.93
CA TYR A 65 2.97 -1.80 -15.27
C TYR A 65 4.31 -1.70 -15.99
N HIS A 66 5.35 -2.35 -15.46
CA HIS A 66 6.70 -2.34 -16.04
C HIS A 66 6.78 -2.99 -17.42
N GLN A 67 5.86 -3.90 -17.75
CA GLN A 67 5.73 -4.52 -19.07
C GLN A 67 4.82 -3.77 -20.04
N ALA A 68 3.95 -2.89 -19.55
CA ALA A 68 3.04 -2.10 -20.38
C ALA A 68 3.79 -1.07 -21.24
N SER A 69 3.24 -0.81 -22.42
CA SER A 69 3.69 0.25 -23.32
C SER A 69 3.46 1.65 -22.72
N GLU A 70 4.17 2.64 -23.25
CA GLU A 70 3.99 4.04 -22.85
C GLU A 70 2.56 4.55 -23.09
N ALA A 71 1.92 4.13 -24.19
CA ALA A 71 0.55 4.49 -24.51
C ALA A 71 -0.44 3.92 -23.47
N GLU A 72 -0.27 2.65 -23.09
CA GLU A 72 -1.11 2.02 -22.05
C GLU A 72 -0.92 2.69 -20.68
N ARG A 73 0.33 3.00 -20.31
CA ARG A 73 0.62 3.73 -19.07
C ARG A 73 0.00 5.12 -19.09
N SER A 74 0.18 5.87 -20.17
CA SER A 74 -0.34 7.24 -20.29
C SER A 74 -1.86 7.28 -20.21
N ALA A 75 -2.54 6.34 -20.89
CA ALA A 75 -4.00 6.23 -20.82
C ALA A 75 -4.49 5.88 -19.41
N ALA A 76 -3.79 4.99 -18.70
CA ALA A 76 -4.17 4.57 -17.35
C ALA A 76 -3.83 5.62 -16.26
N LEU A 77 -2.75 6.40 -16.45
CA LEU A 77 -2.26 7.39 -15.50
C LEU A 77 -2.86 8.78 -15.73
N GLY A 78 -3.29 9.12 -16.95
CA GLY A 78 -3.86 10.43 -17.30
C GLY A 78 -5.16 10.78 -16.57
N GLU A 79 -5.88 9.76 -16.08
CA GLU A 79 -7.12 9.89 -15.31
C GLU A 79 -6.88 9.98 -13.78
N LEU A 80 -5.62 10.02 -13.33
CA LEU A 80 -5.31 10.08 -11.91
C LEU A 80 -5.50 11.49 -11.33
N PRO A 81 -5.99 11.62 -10.08
CA PRO A 81 -6.19 12.91 -9.44
C PRO A 81 -4.88 13.66 -9.14
N PHE A 82 -3.74 12.97 -9.17
CA PHE A 82 -2.40 13.54 -9.03
C PHE A 82 -1.36 12.59 -9.59
N ASN A 83 -0.21 13.13 -9.95
CA ASN A 83 0.96 12.37 -10.36
C ASN A 83 1.88 12.13 -9.16
N ARG A 84 2.46 10.92 -9.10
CA ARG A 84 3.50 10.57 -8.11
C ARG A 84 4.88 10.83 -8.70
N THR A 85 5.81 11.31 -7.88
CA THR A 85 7.22 11.39 -8.21
C THR A 85 7.97 10.18 -7.69
N THR A 86 9.16 9.91 -8.25
CA THR A 86 10.06 8.88 -7.74
C THR A 86 10.67 9.30 -6.40
N ALA A 87 10.92 8.33 -5.54
CA ALA A 87 11.63 8.47 -4.27
C ALA A 87 12.15 7.08 -3.84
N SER A 88 13.11 7.05 -2.91
CA SER A 88 13.53 5.82 -2.26
C SER A 88 12.39 5.25 -1.39
N GLU A 89 12.21 3.93 -1.40
CA GLU A 89 11.24 3.29 -0.51
C GLU A 89 11.65 3.50 0.96
N PRO A 90 10.76 4.02 1.83
CA PRO A 90 11.06 4.15 3.25
C PRO A 90 11.24 2.79 3.93
N GLY A 91 12.13 2.73 4.92
CA GLY A 91 12.28 1.58 5.81
C GLY A 91 11.06 1.37 6.72
N VAL A 92 11.14 0.41 7.63
CA VAL A 92 10.10 0.16 8.64
C VAL A 92 10.75 0.14 10.01
N SER A 93 10.29 1.01 10.91
CA SER A 93 10.71 1.04 12.30
C SER A 93 9.78 0.14 13.12
N GLY A 94 10.10 -1.15 13.15
CA GLY A 94 9.22 -2.19 13.67
C GLY A 94 9.13 -3.39 12.74
N TYR A 95 7.94 -3.99 12.67
CA TYR A 95 7.64 -5.09 11.75
C TYR A 95 6.26 -4.92 11.10
N LEU A 96 6.02 -5.60 9.99
CA LEU A 96 4.72 -5.63 9.32
C LEU A 96 3.92 -6.85 9.80
N GLU A 97 2.79 -6.61 10.44
CA GLU A 97 1.83 -7.65 10.83
C GLU A 97 0.70 -7.69 9.81
N HIS A 98 0.54 -8.81 9.11
CA HIS A 98 -0.65 -9.05 8.29
C HIS A 98 -1.89 -9.13 9.19
N ASP A 99 -2.94 -8.36 8.88
CA ASP A 99 -4.11 -8.29 9.75
C ASP A 99 -5.48 -8.32 9.03
N HIS A 100 -5.56 -7.99 7.73
CA HIS A 100 -6.81 -8.06 6.94
C HIS A 100 -6.53 -8.48 5.51
N ASN A 101 -7.56 -9.01 4.85
CA ASN A 101 -7.59 -9.22 3.41
C ASN A 101 -8.91 -8.70 2.83
N TYR A 102 -8.84 -7.89 1.78
CA TYR A 102 -10.00 -7.40 1.04
C TYR A 102 -10.06 -8.07 -0.31
N SER A 103 -11.22 -8.52 -0.79
CA SER A 103 -11.30 -9.24 -2.06
C SER A 103 -12.50 -8.87 -2.92
N ALA A 104 -12.28 -8.72 -4.22
CA ALA A 104 -13.32 -8.40 -5.19
C ALA A 104 -12.89 -8.79 -6.60
N GLY A 105 -13.80 -9.34 -7.40
CA GLY A 105 -13.59 -9.59 -8.83
C GLY A 105 -12.35 -10.44 -9.15
N GLY A 106 -12.06 -11.46 -8.33
CA GLY A 106 -10.90 -12.34 -8.52
C GLY A 106 -9.55 -11.74 -8.10
N ARG A 107 -9.54 -10.59 -7.43
CA ARG A 107 -8.33 -9.98 -6.86
C ARG A 107 -8.45 -9.83 -5.35
N SER A 108 -7.32 -9.71 -4.68
CA SER A 108 -7.27 -9.34 -3.26
C SER A 108 -6.24 -8.24 -2.96
N LEU A 109 -6.47 -7.56 -1.84
CA LEU A 109 -5.55 -6.65 -1.18
C LEU A 109 -5.26 -7.17 0.22
N SER A 110 -4.06 -7.71 0.40
CA SER A 110 -3.56 -8.09 1.72
C SER A 110 -3.09 -6.85 2.45
N ARG A 111 -3.64 -6.59 3.65
CA ARG A 111 -3.23 -5.48 4.51
C ARG A 111 -2.26 -5.97 5.57
N SER A 112 -1.16 -5.24 5.71
CA SER A 112 -0.26 -5.33 6.84
C SER A 112 -0.15 -3.99 7.55
N THR A 113 -0.09 -4.01 8.88
CA THR A 113 0.08 -2.82 9.71
C THR A 113 1.49 -2.82 10.30
N VAL A 114 2.19 -1.68 10.27
CA VAL A 114 3.44 -1.49 11.00
C VAL A 114 3.15 -1.60 12.50
N ARG A 115 3.93 -2.43 13.19
CA ARG A 115 3.89 -2.63 14.64
C ARG A 115 5.25 -2.29 15.22
N SER A 116 5.24 -1.49 16.28
CA SER A 116 6.43 -1.26 17.10
C SER A 116 6.83 -2.55 17.82
N PHE A 117 8.14 -2.75 18.06
CA PHE A 117 8.69 -3.95 18.71
C PHE A 117 8.33 -4.14 20.19
N THR A 118 7.57 -3.21 20.78
CA THR A 118 7.55 -2.87 22.22
C THR A 118 8.85 -2.28 22.74
#